data_AF-A0A7C4E1D1-F1
#
_entry.id   AF-A0A7C4E1D1-F1
#
_cell.length_a   1.000
_cell.length_b   1.000
_cell.length_c   1.000
_cell.angle_alpha   90.00
_cell.angle_beta   90.00
_cell.angle_gamma   90.00
#
_symmetry.space_group_name_H-M   'P 1'
#
loop_
_entity.id
_entity.type
_entity.pdbx_description
1 polymer ?
#
loop_
_entity_poly.entity_id
_entity_poly.type
_entity_poly.pdbx_seq_one_letter_code
_entity_poly.pdbx_strand_id
1 'polypeptide(L)'
;MSEAFSKAFKHVSEQLGKGVPEAVMMEKMPEFRDGAFVVNRYIPATPPLLGMALKTPIPGITAAENLGKIERFAKRRGLRLFIEGDNIYLVARDGVRRALLRPDLFAATTPQLFENIGKTFYNISPDLVSELETQEGFSAAIARILADKMLVTKAVVALFIILTPALWIAVSSFLTESLFYPRWAMILSGIVGMGITVYVVRLYFRENFPELFEKIDTALLIPNPGQEKKRSRQLPLLKSEQ
;
A
#
# COMPACT_ATOMS: atom_id res chain seq x y z
N MET A 1 -15.43 2.09 8.74
CA MET A 1 -15.70 0.65 8.93
C MET A 1 -17.19 0.45 8.76
N SER A 2 -17.61 -0.48 7.91
CA SER A 2 -19.02 -0.67 7.58
C SER A 2 -19.82 -1.22 8.76
N GLU A 3 -20.86 -0.49 9.13
CA GLU A 3 -21.82 -0.93 10.15
C GLU A 3 -22.64 -2.13 9.68
N ALA A 4 -22.95 -2.22 8.38
CA ALA A 4 -23.70 -3.34 7.81
C ALA A 4 -22.98 -4.67 8.03
N PHE A 5 -21.67 -4.71 7.76
CA PHE A 5 -20.87 -5.92 7.95
C PHE A 5 -20.81 -6.31 9.43
N SER A 6 -20.65 -5.33 10.32
CA SER A 6 -20.57 -5.57 11.77
C SER A 6 -21.89 -6.12 12.32
N LYS A 7 -23.03 -5.57 11.88
CA LYS A 7 -24.38 -6.04 12.24
C LYS A 7 -24.64 -7.46 11.69
N ALA A 8 -24.26 -7.71 10.43
CA ALA A 8 -24.37 -9.03 9.81
C ALA A 8 -23.52 -10.09 10.54
N PHE A 9 -22.29 -9.74 10.90
CA PHE A 9 -21.40 -10.65 11.63
C PHE A 9 -21.93 -10.98 13.02
N LYS A 10 -22.45 -9.98 13.73
CA LYS A 10 -23.09 -10.19 15.04
C LYS A 10 -24.31 -11.11 14.90
N HIS A 11 -25.17 -10.87 13.91
CA HIS A 11 -26.33 -11.71 13.64
C HIS A 11 -25.94 -13.18 13.39
N VAL A 12 -24.97 -13.42 12.50
CA VAL A 12 -24.51 -14.78 12.18
C VAL A 12 -23.88 -15.46 13.40
N SER A 13 -23.09 -14.72 14.19
CA SER A 13 -22.49 -15.25 15.43
C SER A 13 -23.56 -15.66 16.45
N GLU A 14 -24.63 -14.87 16.59
CA GLU A 14 -25.77 -15.20 17.46
C GLU A 14 -26.54 -16.42 16.96
N GLN A 15 -26.74 -16.58 15.65
CA GLN A 15 -27.44 -17.74 15.08
C GLN A 15 -26.61 -19.02 15.21
N LEU A 16 -25.29 -18.93 15.00
CA LEU A 16 -24.36 -20.04 15.25
C LEU A 16 -24.38 -20.46 16.72
N GLY A 17 -24.39 -19.50 17.65
CA GLY A 17 -24.50 -19.78 19.10
C GLY A 17 -25.83 -20.43 19.49
N LYS A 18 -26.90 -20.20 18.72
CA LYS A 18 -28.22 -20.84 18.89
C LYS A 18 -28.33 -22.20 18.20
N GLY A 19 -27.27 -22.67 17.53
CA GLY A 19 -27.26 -23.94 16.81
C GLY A 19 -28.14 -23.96 15.57
N VAL A 20 -28.42 -22.79 14.96
CA VAL A 20 -29.21 -22.74 13.73
C VAL A 20 -28.44 -23.41 12.59
N PRO A 21 -29.05 -24.32 11.82
CA PRO A 21 -28.37 -24.97 10.70
C PRO A 21 -27.86 -23.95 9.66
N GLU A 22 -26.65 -24.18 9.15
CA GLU A 22 -26.01 -23.30 8.16
C GLU A 22 -26.88 -23.09 6.91
N ALA A 23 -27.57 -24.13 6.45
CA ALA A 23 -28.50 -24.04 5.32
C ALA A 23 -29.61 -22.99 5.55
N VAL A 24 -30.14 -22.92 6.77
CA VAL A 24 -31.19 -21.94 7.15
C VAL A 24 -30.62 -20.53 7.18
N MET A 25 -29.39 -20.36 7.67
CA MET A 25 -28.70 -19.06 7.69
C MET A 25 -28.39 -18.56 6.28
N MET A 26 -28.03 -19.45 5.35
CA MET A 26 -27.82 -19.10 3.95
C MET A 26 -29.10 -18.62 3.25
N GLU A 27 -30.22 -19.28 3.54
CA GLU A 27 -31.52 -18.97 2.91
C GLU A 27 -32.19 -17.73 3.52
N LYS A 28 -32.14 -17.59 4.85
CA LYS A 28 -32.87 -16.55 5.60
C LYS A 28 -31.98 -15.39 6.06
N MET A 29 -30.86 -15.15 5.39
CA MET A 29 -29.97 -14.04 5.73
C MET A 29 -30.70 -12.70 5.54
N PRO A 30 -30.86 -11.87 6.59
CA PRO A 30 -31.47 -10.56 6.43
C PRO A 30 -30.52 -9.59 5.70
N GLU A 31 -31.09 -8.57 5.07
CA GLU A 31 -30.32 -7.53 4.40
C GLU A 31 -29.86 -6.46 5.38
N PHE A 32 -28.55 -6.31 5.56
CA PHE A 32 -27.95 -5.21 6.32
C PHE A 32 -27.41 -4.16 5.35
N ARG A 33 -27.88 -2.91 5.45
CA ARG A 33 -27.49 -1.83 4.54
C ARG A 33 -26.71 -0.74 5.26
N ASP A 34 -25.68 -0.25 4.59
CA ASP A 34 -24.83 0.85 5.03
C ASP A 34 -24.30 1.61 3.80
N GLY A 35 -24.96 2.73 3.47
CA GLY A 35 -24.70 3.49 2.25
C GLY A 35 -24.86 2.64 0.99
N ALA A 36 -23.80 2.55 0.20
CA ALA A 36 -23.76 1.76 -1.05
C ALA A 36 -23.54 0.26 -0.82
N PHE A 37 -23.16 -0.16 0.39
CA PHE A 37 -22.89 -1.55 0.72
C PHE A 37 -24.13 -2.24 1.31
N VAL A 38 -24.40 -3.46 0.85
CA VAL A 38 -25.45 -4.33 1.39
C VAL A 38 -24.85 -5.68 1.69
N VAL A 39 -25.00 -6.17 2.92
CA VAL A 39 -24.59 -7.53 3.30
C VAL A 39 -25.85 -8.37 3.40
N ASN A 40 -26.01 -9.32 2.48
CA ASN A 40 -27.21 -10.17 2.36
C ASN A 40 -26.89 -11.64 2.07
N ARG A 41 -25.61 -12.03 2.05
CA ARG A 41 -25.18 -13.41 1.86
C ARG A 41 -24.32 -13.89 3.01
N TYR A 42 -24.59 -15.12 3.43
CA TYR A 42 -23.76 -15.90 4.32
C TYR A 42 -23.24 -17.11 3.53
N ILE A 43 -21.95 -17.39 3.65
CA ILE A 43 -21.31 -18.55 3.04
C ILE A 43 -20.63 -19.35 4.16
N PRO A 44 -20.98 -20.63 4.33
CA PRO A 44 -20.39 -21.47 5.36
C PRO A 44 -18.92 -21.70 5.06
N ALA A 45 -18.08 -21.20 5.95
CA ALA A 45 -16.64 -21.30 5.92
C ALA A 45 -16.11 -21.08 7.34
N THR A 46 -14.87 -21.49 7.59
CA THR A 46 -14.19 -21.24 8.87
C THR A 46 -12.97 -20.37 8.61
N PRO A 47 -13.00 -19.06 8.94
CA PRO A 47 -14.11 -18.29 9.51
C PRO A 47 -15.22 -17.96 8.49
N PRO A 48 -16.43 -17.58 8.95
CA PRO A 48 -17.58 -17.38 8.08
C PRO A 48 -17.36 -16.23 7.10
N LEU A 49 -17.86 -16.41 5.88
CA LEU A 49 -17.78 -15.44 4.80
C LEU A 49 -19.11 -14.70 4.69
N LEU A 50 -19.06 -13.37 4.79
CA LEU A 50 -20.23 -12.51 4.62
C LEU A 50 -20.08 -11.72 3.34
N GLY A 51 -21.18 -11.64 2.59
CA GLY A 51 -21.13 -11.16 1.22
C GLY A 51 -22.34 -10.35 0.78
N MET A 52 -22.20 -9.83 -0.43
CA MET A 52 -23.24 -9.15 -1.17
C MET A 52 -23.53 -9.90 -2.46
N ALA A 53 -24.81 -10.18 -2.72
CA ALA A 53 -25.28 -10.54 -4.04
C ALA A 53 -25.55 -9.29 -4.88
N LEU A 54 -25.08 -9.30 -6.12
CA LEU A 54 -25.26 -8.21 -7.05
C LEU A 54 -26.61 -8.35 -7.75
N LYS A 55 -27.28 -7.22 -7.99
CA LYS A 55 -28.52 -7.19 -8.78
C LYS A 55 -28.27 -7.51 -10.25
N THR A 56 -27.09 -7.11 -10.74
CA THR A 56 -26.65 -7.33 -12.11
C THR A 56 -25.29 -8.01 -12.06
N PRO A 57 -25.13 -9.22 -12.62
CA PRO A 57 -23.84 -9.87 -12.71
C PRO A 57 -22.84 -8.99 -13.46
N ILE A 58 -21.60 -8.95 -13.00
CA ILE A 58 -20.50 -8.24 -13.67
C ILE A 58 -19.72 -9.28 -14.48
N PRO A 59 -19.98 -9.42 -15.79
CA PRO A 59 -19.24 -10.35 -16.63
C PRO A 59 -17.78 -9.93 -16.72
N GLY A 60 -16.89 -10.91 -16.74
CA GLY A 60 -15.45 -10.68 -16.92
C GLY A 60 -14.63 -10.56 -15.65
N ILE A 61 -15.19 -10.69 -14.44
CA ILE A 61 -14.36 -10.76 -13.22
C ILE A 61 -13.42 -11.98 -13.22
N THR A 62 -13.83 -13.06 -13.89
CA THR A 62 -13.05 -14.28 -14.14
C THR A 62 -12.14 -14.17 -15.37
N ALA A 63 -12.20 -13.08 -16.13
CA ALA A 63 -11.34 -12.89 -17.30
C ALA A 63 -9.87 -12.72 -16.89
N ALA A 64 -8.95 -13.18 -17.75
CA ALA A 64 -7.51 -13.19 -17.48
C ALA A 64 -6.95 -11.80 -17.08
N GLU A 65 -7.48 -10.72 -17.68
CA GLU A 65 -7.08 -9.34 -17.37
C GLU A 65 -7.39 -8.96 -15.91
N ASN A 66 -8.52 -9.42 -15.37
CA ASN A 66 -8.92 -9.15 -14.01
C ASN A 66 -8.24 -10.11 -13.02
N LEU A 67 -7.95 -11.35 -13.42
CA LEU A 67 -7.18 -12.29 -12.59
C LEU A 67 -5.82 -11.72 -12.20
N GLY A 68 -5.11 -11.06 -13.12
CA GLY A 68 -3.83 -10.40 -12.80
C GLY A 68 -3.98 -9.27 -11.77
N LYS A 69 -5.06 -8.47 -11.86
CA LYS A 69 -5.36 -7.42 -10.87
C LYS A 69 -5.71 -8.03 -9.50
N ILE A 70 -6.52 -9.08 -9.47
CA ILE A 70 -6.91 -9.78 -8.24
C ILE A 70 -5.69 -10.44 -7.58
N GLU A 71 -4.81 -11.07 -8.36
CA GLU A 71 -3.58 -11.68 -7.84
C GLU A 71 -2.66 -10.64 -7.19
N ARG A 72 -2.51 -9.45 -7.79
CA ARG A 72 -1.74 -8.35 -7.20
C ARG A 72 -2.37 -7.83 -5.91
N PHE A 73 -3.69 -7.63 -5.92
CA PHE A 73 -4.46 -7.22 -4.75
C PHE A 73 -4.27 -8.22 -3.60
N ALA A 74 -4.29 -9.52 -3.91
CA ALA A 74 -4.06 -10.60 -2.95
C ALA A 74 -2.62 -10.58 -2.40
N LYS A 75 -1.62 -10.53 -3.28
CA LYS A 75 -0.19 -10.52 -2.90
C LYS A 75 0.17 -9.36 -1.97
N ARG A 76 -0.34 -8.15 -2.24
CA ARG A 76 -0.12 -6.96 -1.39
C ARG A 76 -0.65 -7.14 0.04
N ARG A 77 -1.64 -8.01 0.22
CA ARG A 77 -2.29 -8.32 1.50
C ARG A 77 -1.83 -9.65 2.09
N GLY A 78 -0.79 -10.27 1.52
CA GLY A 78 -0.27 -11.57 1.97
C GLY A 78 -1.16 -12.77 1.66
N LEU A 79 -2.13 -12.62 0.75
CA LEU A 79 -3.06 -13.64 0.31
C LEU A 79 -2.60 -14.27 -1.01
N ARG A 80 -3.05 -15.50 -1.29
CA ARG A 80 -2.86 -16.24 -2.53
C ARG A 80 -4.18 -16.37 -3.26
N LEU A 81 -4.10 -16.40 -4.59
CA LEU A 81 -5.24 -16.64 -5.46
C LEU A 81 -5.45 -18.15 -5.60
N PHE A 82 -6.68 -18.62 -5.43
CA PHE A 82 -7.08 -20.00 -5.73
C PHE A 82 -8.37 -19.96 -6.57
N ILE A 83 -8.35 -20.58 -7.74
CA ILE A 83 -9.46 -20.56 -8.69
C ILE A 83 -10.09 -21.95 -8.74
N GLU A 84 -11.41 -22.01 -8.57
CA GLU A 84 -12.20 -23.23 -8.62
C GLU A 84 -13.44 -23.00 -9.49
N GLY A 85 -13.32 -23.32 -10.78
CA GLY A 85 -14.34 -22.95 -11.79
C GLY A 85 -14.51 -21.44 -11.88
N ASP A 86 -15.74 -20.96 -11.70
CA ASP A 86 -16.06 -19.52 -11.67
C ASP A 86 -15.84 -18.86 -10.30
N ASN A 87 -15.39 -19.62 -9.30
CA ASN A 87 -15.11 -19.12 -7.96
C ASN A 87 -13.65 -18.71 -7.83
N ILE A 88 -13.41 -17.44 -7.47
CA ILE A 88 -12.07 -16.94 -7.15
C ILE A 88 -11.98 -16.76 -5.64
N TYR A 89 -11.18 -17.62 -4.99
CA TYR A 89 -10.89 -17.53 -3.57
C TYR A 89 -9.60 -16.77 -3.30
N LEU A 90 -9.65 -15.89 -2.30
CA LEU A 90 -8.43 -15.33 -1.70
C LEU A 90 -8.12 -16.11 -0.44
N VAL A 91 -6.98 -16.77 -0.42
CA VAL A 91 -6.59 -17.72 0.63
C VAL A 91 -5.37 -17.20 1.38
N ALA A 92 -5.39 -17.24 2.70
CA ALA A 92 -4.23 -16.89 3.51
C ALA A 92 -3.15 -17.99 3.47
N ARG A 93 -1.95 -17.70 3.98
CA ARG A 93 -0.82 -18.66 3.95
C ARG A 93 -1.10 -19.95 4.73
N ASP A 94 -2.00 -19.88 5.70
CA ASP A 94 -2.54 -20.97 6.52
C ASP A 94 -3.56 -21.85 5.77
N GLY A 95 -3.89 -21.54 4.52
CA GLY A 95 -4.91 -22.26 3.74
C GLY A 95 -6.34 -21.79 4.02
N VAL A 96 -6.53 -20.80 4.89
CA VAL A 96 -7.86 -20.31 5.26
C VAL A 96 -8.42 -19.39 4.17
N ARG A 97 -9.65 -19.67 3.72
CA ARG A 97 -10.37 -18.83 2.75
C ARG A 97 -10.78 -17.52 3.43
N ARG A 98 -10.31 -16.39 2.91
CA ARG A 98 -10.55 -15.03 3.44
C ARG A 98 -11.53 -14.22 2.60
N ALA A 99 -11.64 -14.53 1.32
CA ALA A 99 -12.66 -13.95 0.45
C ALA A 99 -13.05 -14.89 -0.70
N LEU A 100 -14.22 -14.63 -1.26
CA LEU A 100 -14.75 -15.23 -2.48
C LEU A 100 -15.20 -14.12 -3.42
N LEU A 101 -14.79 -14.19 -4.67
CA LEU A 101 -15.24 -13.32 -5.76
C LEU A 101 -15.87 -14.19 -6.85
N ARG A 102 -17.06 -13.78 -7.30
CA ARG A 102 -17.81 -14.37 -8.41
C ARG A 102 -18.45 -13.25 -9.26
N PRO A 103 -18.91 -13.53 -10.49
CA PRO A 103 -19.60 -12.53 -11.31
C PRO A 103 -20.88 -11.97 -10.66
N ASP A 104 -21.56 -12.79 -9.86
CA ASP A 104 -22.88 -12.52 -9.27
C ASP A 104 -22.83 -12.15 -7.78
N LEU A 105 -21.72 -12.41 -7.08
CA LEU A 105 -21.57 -12.11 -5.66
C LEU A 105 -20.11 -11.97 -5.25
N PHE A 106 -19.87 -11.34 -4.11
CA PHE A 106 -18.59 -11.44 -3.40
C PHE A 106 -18.80 -11.54 -1.90
N ALA A 107 -17.83 -12.13 -1.20
CA ALA A 107 -17.85 -12.28 0.24
C ALA A 107 -16.44 -12.17 0.83
N ALA A 108 -16.35 -11.74 2.09
CA ALA A 108 -15.09 -11.68 2.82
C ALA A 108 -15.28 -11.98 4.31
N THR A 109 -14.18 -12.28 5.00
CA THR A 109 -14.18 -12.58 6.44
C THR A 109 -14.08 -11.32 7.31
N THR A 110 -13.64 -10.19 6.74
CA THR A 110 -13.43 -8.94 7.47
C THR A 110 -14.10 -7.76 6.76
N PRO A 111 -14.57 -6.73 7.50
CA PRO A 111 -15.25 -5.58 6.90
C PRO A 111 -14.33 -4.80 5.96
N GLN A 112 -13.06 -4.64 6.33
CA GLN A 112 -12.08 -3.95 5.50
C GLN A 112 -11.82 -4.66 4.16
N LEU A 113 -11.74 -6.00 4.19
CA LEU A 113 -11.53 -6.78 2.96
C LEU A 113 -12.78 -6.76 2.08
N PHE A 114 -13.97 -6.83 2.69
CA PHE A 114 -15.25 -6.72 2.00
C PHE A 114 -15.40 -5.39 1.27
N GLU A 115 -15.18 -4.26 1.96
CA GLU A 115 -15.26 -2.92 1.36
C GLU A 115 -14.23 -2.76 0.24
N ASN A 116 -12.97 -3.14 0.49
CA ASN A 116 -11.90 -3.01 -0.51
C ASN A 116 -12.22 -3.81 -1.78
N ILE A 117 -12.73 -5.04 -1.67
CA ILE A 117 -13.12 -5.85 -2.82
C ILE A 117 -14.28 -5.17 -3.57
N GLY A 118 -15.31 -4.73 -2.84
CA GLY A 118 -16.48 -4.07 -3.43
C GLY A 118 -16.13 -2.79 -4.19
N LYS A 119 -15.24 -1.94 -3.63
CA LYS A 119 -14.76 -0.73 -4.30
C LYS A 119 -13.90 -1.04 -5.52
N THR A 120 -12.97 -1.97 -5.37
CA THR A 120 -11.89 -2.20 -6.35
C THR A 120 -12.34 -3.01 -7.57
N PHE A 121 -13.18 -4.04 -7.35
CA PHE A 121 -13.55 -4.99 -8.42
C PHE A 121 -15.01 -4.89 -8.85
N TYR A 122 -15.87 -4.38 -7.97
CA TYR A 122 -17.32 -4.29 -8.22
C TYR A 122 -17.82 -2.86 -8.35
N ASN A 123 -16.91 -1.87 -8.32
CA ASN A 123 -17.18 -0.45 -8.50
C ASN A 123 -18.26 0.12 -7.56
N ILE A 124 -18.34 -0.40 -6.33
CA ILE A 124 -19.31 0.04 -5.32
C ILE A 124 -18.70 1.18 -4.52
N SER A 125 -19.15 2.41 -4.78
CA SER A 125 -18.60 3.62 -4.14
C SER A 125 -17.08 3.71 -4.28
N PRO A 126 -16.54 3.76 -5.52
CA PRO A 126 -15.10 3.79 -5.75
C PRO A 126 -14.49 5.03 -5.09
N ASP A 127 -13.43 4.81 -4.31
CA ASP A 127 -12.55 5.88 -3.84
C ASP A 127 -11.31 5.92 -4.72
N LEU A 128 -10.64 7.07 -4.83
CA LEU A 128 -9.39 7.18 -5.60
C LEU A 128 -8.39 6.06 -5.25
N VAL A 129 -8.27 5.71 -3.96
CA VAL A 129 -7.38 4.63 -3.48
C VAL A 129 -7.71 3.29 -4.14
N SER A 130 -8.99 2.96 -4.34
CA SER A 130 -9.41 1.69 -4.93
C SER A 130 -9.15 1.61 -6.44
N GLU A 131 -9.31 2.73 -7.16
CA GLU A 131 -8.93 2.79 -8.58
C GLU A 131 -7.41 2.62 -8.75
N LEU A 132 -6.64 3.26 -7.87
CA LEU A 132 -5.18 3.25 -7.87
C LEU A 132 -4.59 1.90 -7.45
N GLU A 133 -5.30 1.10 -6.65
CA GLU A 133 -4.83 -0.22 -6.23
C GLU A 133 -4.68 -1.19 -7.42
N THR A 134 -5.42 -0.97 -8.51
CA THR A 134 -5.37 -1.83 -9.71
C THR A 134 -4.38 -1.38 -10.78
N GLN A 135 -3.84 -0.15 -10.68
CA GLN A 135 -2.89 0.40 -11.66
C GLN A 135 -1.44 -0.06 -11.43
N GLU A 136 -0.66 -0.10 -12.51
CA GLU A 136 0.75 -0.52 -12.52
C GLU A 136 1.72 0.67 -12.39
N GLY A 137 2.86 0.45 -11.73
CA GLY A 137 4.04 1.32 -11.83
C GLY A 137 4.13 2.53 -10.90
N PHE A 138 5.07 3.43 -11.21
CA PHE A 138 5.50 4.63 -10.44
C PHE A 138 4.33 5.58 -10.08
N SER A 139 3.24 5.52 -10.85
CA SER A 139 1.97 6.22 -10.60
C SER A 139 1.31 5.79 -9.29
N ALA A 140 1.39 4.51 -8.91
CA ALA A 140 0.84 4.03 -7.65
C ALA A 140 1.57 4.58 -6.42
N ALA A 141 2.88 4.90 -6.54
CA ALA A 141 3.65 5.54 -5.48
C ALA A 141 3.30 7.03 -5.35
N ILE A 142 3.22 7.75 -6.47
CA ILE A 142 2.82 9.17 -6.52
C ILE A 142 1.38 9.34 -6.00
N ALA A 143 0.49 8.41 -6.34
CA ALA A 143 -0.90 8.51 -5.93
C ALA A 143 -1.14 8.14 -4.46
N ARG A 144 -0.31 7.26 -3.87
CA ARG A 144 -0.28 7.04 -2.41
C ARG A 144 0.15 8.29 -1.65
N ILE A 145 1.10 9.04 -2.22
CA ILE A 145 1.56 10.31 -1.66
C ILE A 145 0.45 11.37 -1.76
N LEU A 146 -0.32 11.39 -2.85
CA LEU A 146 -1.46 12.31 -3.06
C LEU A 146 -2.70 11.99 -2.20
N ALA A 147 -2.97 10.71 -1.93
CA ALA A 147 -4.14 10.29 -1.15
C ALA A 147 -4.01 10.58 0.35
N ASP A 148 -2.79 10.64 0.87
CA ASP A 148 -2.53 10.96 2.27
C ASP A 148 -2.28 12.46 2.43
N LYS A 149 -3.33 13.20 2.86
CA LYS A 149 -3.29 14.66 3.08
C LYS A 149 -2.12 15.10 3.96
N MET A 150 -1.70 14.24 4.89
CA MET A 150 -0.57 14.52 5.76
C MET A 150 0.74 14.48 4.96
N LEU A 151 0.96 13.46 4.12
CA LEU A 151 2.15 13.34 3.25
C LEU A 151 2.20 14.44 2.18
N VAL A 152 1.08 14.84 1.58
CA VAL A 152 1.04 15.97 0.64
C VAL A 152 1.46 17.27 1.33
N THR A 153 0.87 17.56 2.49
CA THR A 153 1.22 18.76 3.26
C THR A 153 2.70 18.75 3.64
N LYS A 154 3.23 17.59 4.03
CA LYS A 154 4.65 17.38 4.35
C LYS A 154 5.58 17.59 3.15
N ALA A 155 5.20 17.09 1.97
CA ALA A 155 5.96 17.27 0.73
C ALA A 155 5.95 18.75 0.28
N VAL A 156 4.80 19.42 0.39
CA VAL A 156 4.66 20.85 0.09
C VAL A 156 5.50 21.70 1.05
N VAL A 157 5.50 21.39 2.35
CA VAL A 157 6.34 22.08 3.35
C VAL A 157 7.83 21.87 3.07
N ALA A 158 8.26 20.64 2.77
CA ALA A 158 9.65 20.36 2.40
C ALA A 158 10.05 21.11 1.12
N LEU A 159 9.18 21.14 0.12
CA LEU A 159 9.39 21.90 -1.12
C LEU A 159 9.51 23.40 -0.85
N PHE A 160 8.66 23.94 0.04
CA PHE A 160 8.69 25.34 0.44
C PHE A 160 9.99 25.68 1.20
N ILE A 161 10.45 24.81 2.10
CA ILE A 161 11.71 24.98 2.83
C ILE A 161 12.93 24.94 1.89
N ILE A 162 12.87 24.19 0.78
CA ILE A 162 13.95 24.14 -0.22
C ILE A 162 13.90 25.36 -1.15
N LEU A 163 12.73 25.67 -1.71
CA LEU A 163 12.59 26.73 -2.70
C LEU A 163 12.70 28.13 -2.09
N THR A 164 12.23 28.35 -0.87
CA THR A 164 12.19 29.70 -0.28
C THR A 164 13.59 30.29 -0.07
N PRO A 165 14.56 29.58 0.57
CA PRO A 165 15.93 30.07 0.70
C PRO A 165 16.63 30.22 -0.66
N ALA A 166 16.41 29.28 -1.58
CA ALA A 166 16.99 29.34 -2.93
C ALA A 166 16.47 30.55 -3.73
N LEU A 167 15.17 30.86 -3.64
CA LEU A 167 14.59 32.06 -4.24
C LEU A 167 15.13 33.33 -3.58
N TRP A 168 15.22 33.38 -2.24
CA TRP A 168 15.76 34.54 -1.54
C TRP A 168 17.22 34.80 -1.88
N ILE A 169 18.05 33.75 -2.03
CA ILE A 169 19.44 33.85 -2.49
C ILE A 169 19.50 34.36 -3.94
N ALA A 170 18.65 33.84 -4.82
CA ALA A 170 18.61 34.26 -6.22
C ALA A 170 18.15 35.73 -6.37
N VAL A 171 17.10 36.12 -5.64
CA VAL A 171 16.56 37.49 -5.60
C VAL A 171 17.55 38.46 -4.98
N SER A 172 18.22 38.06 -3.88
CA SER A 172 19.32 38.81 -3.26
C SER A 172 20.47 39.04 -4.22
N SER A 173 20.87 38.02 -4.97
CA SER A 173 21.98 38.11 -5.95
C SER A 173 21.64 39.01 -7.15
N PHE A 174 20.34 39.18 -7.46
CA PHE A 174 19.87 40.00 -8.57
C PHE A 174 19.58 41.45 -8.18
N LEU A 175 19.11 41.71 -6.95
CA LEU A 175 18.79 43.05 -6.44
C LEU A 175 20.00 43.79 -5.86
N THR A 176 21.04 43.08 -5.43
CA THR A 176 22.19 43.69 -4.75
C THR A 176 23.36 43.87 -5.72
N GLU A 177 23.28 44.82 -6.65
CA GLU A 177 24.47 45.31 -7.36
C GLU A 177 25.31 46.16 -6.39
N SER A 178 26.16 45.48 -5.61
CA SER A 178 27.08 46.11 -4.68
C SER A 178 28.41 46.42 -5.37
N LEU A 179 28.81 47.70 -5.36
CA LEU A 179 30.14 48.16 -5.79
C LEU A 179 31.28 47.60 -4.92
N PHE A 180 30.97 47.08 -3.73
CA PHE A 180 31.94 46.66 -2.71
C PHE A 180 32.07 45.15 -2.53
N TYR A 181 31.16 44.34 -3.09
CA TYR A 181 31.20 42.89 -2.97
C TYR A 181 31.47 42.23 -4.34
N PRO A 182 32.62 41.55 -4.53
CA PRO A 182 32.90 40.86 -5.78
C PRO A 182 31.89 39.72 -6.00
N ARG A 183 31.42 39.56 -7.25
CA ARG A 183 30.37 38.58 -7.63
C ARG A 183 30.64 37.15 -7.13
N TRP A 184 31.91 36.75 -7.04
CA TRP A 184 32.32 35.44 -6.52
C TRP A 184 31.93 35.22 -5.05
N ALA A 185 31.95 36.27 -4.22
CA ALA A 185 31.57 36.18 -2.81
C ALA A 185 30.06 35.96 -2.63
N MET A 186 29.23 36.54 -3.50
CA MET A 186 27.77 36.28 -3.52
C MET A 186 27.45 34.85 -3.98
N ILE A 187 28.20 34.35 -4.97
CA ILE A 187 28.06 32.95 -5.42
C ILE A 187 28.45 31.99 -4.28
N LEU A 188 29.53 32.28 -3.56
CA LEU A 188 29.99 31.45 -2.45
C LEU A 188 28.96 31.41 -1.31
N SER A 189 28.39 32.56 -0.93
CA SER A 189 27.36 32.62 0.11
C SER A 189 26.07 31.91 -0.32
N GLY A 190 25.73 31.95 -1.62
CA GLY A 190 24.63 31.17 -2.18
C GLY A 190 24.85 29.65 -2.09
N ILE A 191 26.06 29.18 -2.41
CA ILE A 191 26.43 27.75 -2.28
C ILE A 191 26.37 27.31 -0.81
N VAL A 192 26.90 28.12 0.11
CA VAL A 192 26.87 27.83 1.55
C VAL A 192 25.42 27.81 2.07
N GLY A 193 24.60 28.80 1.68
CA GLY A 193 23.19 28.86 2.04
C GLY A 193 22.41 27.64 1.55
N MET A 194 22.64 27.22 0.29
CA MET A 194 22.04 26.02 -0.28
C MET A 194 22.49 24.74 0.46
N GLY A 195 23.77 24.66 0.84
CA GLY A 195 24.29 23.58 1.68
C GLY A 195 23.62 23.49 3.05
N ILE A 196 23.41 24.63 3.71
CA ILE A 196 22.69 24.71 4.99
C ILE A 196 21.22 24.30 4.81
N THR A 197 20.56 24.74 3.73
CA THR A 197 19.17 24.34 3.45
C THR A 197 19.06 22.83 3.25
N VAL A 198 19.95 22.23 2.45
CA VAL A 198 20.00 20.77 2.26
C VAL A 198 20.24 20.04 3.59
N TYR A 199 21.11 20.57 4.44
CA TYR A 199 21.38 20.00 5.77
C TYR A 199 20.14 20.06 6.69
N VAL A 200 19.46 21.21 6.77
CA VAL A 200 18.24 21.38 7.58
C VAL A 200 17.12 20.48 7.06
N VAL A 201 16.98 20.36 5.73
CA VAL A 201 16.03 19.44 5.10
C VAL A 201 16.35 18.00 5.48
N ARG A 202 17.62 17.59 5.40
CA ARG A 202 18.07 16.26 5.81
C ARG A 202 17.78 16.00 7.29
N LEU A 203 18.01 16.99 8.16
CA LEU A 203 17.72 16.91 9.59
C LEU A 203 16.21 16.78 9.84
N TYR A 204 15.39 17.60 9.19
CA TYR A 204 13.94 17.55 9.27
C TYR A 204 13.39 16.19 8.85
N PHE A 205 13.89 15.63 7.74
CA PHE A 205 13.50 14.29 7.31
C PHE A 205 13.97 13.20 8.28
N ARG A 206 15.16 13.32 8.87
CA ARG A 206 15.68 12.36 9.86
C ARG A 206 14.85 12.36 11.14
N GLU A 207 14.46 13.52 11.64
CA GLU A 207 13.68 13.65 12.87
C GLU A 207 12.21 13.25 12.68
N ASN A 208 11.60 13.61 11.54
CA ASN A 208 10.18 13.36 11.32
C ASN A 208 9.88 12.02 10.61
N PHE A 209 10.88 11.35 10.02
CA PHE A 209 10.72 10.10 9.27
C PHE A 209 11.95 9.16 9.39
N PRO A 210 12.22 8.58 10.57
CA PRO A 210 13.34 7.66 10.76
C PRO A 210 13.27 6.41 9.86
N GLU A 211 12.06 5.96 9.51
CA GLU A 211 11.79 4.78 8.67
C GLU A 211 12.33 4.89 7.23
N LEU A 212 12.47 6.12 6.69
CA LEU A 212 13.03 6.34 5.35
C LEU A 212 14.56 6.15 5.32
N PHE A 213 15.24 6.27 6.47
CA PHE A 213 16.69 6.16 6.59
C PHE A 213 17.15 4.80 7.11
N GLU A 214 16.33 4.07 7.87
CA GLU A 214 16.62 2.69 8.27
C GLU A 214 16.94 1.79 7.06
N LYS A 215 16.23 1.94 5.93
CA LYS A 215 16.48 1.14 4.73
C LYS A 215 17.77 1.51 3.98
N ILE A 216 18.23 2.76 4.10
CA ILE A 216 19.43 3.24 3.40
C ILE A 216 20.68 2.87 4.19
N ASP A 217 20.63 3.00 5.53
CA ASP A 217 21.74 2.64 6.40
C ASP A 217 21.94 1.12 6.48
N THR A 218 20.86 0.33 6.46
CA THR A 218 20.96 -1.14 6.42
C THR A 218 21.49 -1.65 5.08
N ALA A 219 21.21 -0.97 3.95
CA ALA A 219 21.73 -1.35 2.64
C ALA A 219 23.23 -1.06 2.47
N LEU A 220 23.77 -0.05 3.17
CA LEU A 220 25.20 0.25 3.21
C LEU A 220 25.98 -0.66 4.18
N LEU A 221 25.29 -1.34 5.09
CA LEU A 221 25.88 -2.27 6.07
C LEU A 221 25.78 -3.75 5.67
N ILE A 222 25.21 -4.10 4.52
CA ILE A 222 25.29 -5.47 3.99
C ILE A 222 26.65 -5.60 3.28
N PRO A 223 27.64 -6.33 3.84
CA PRO A 223 28.87 -6.62 3.12
C PRO A 223 28.52 -7.41 1.86
N ASN A 224 29.01 -6.93 0.73
CA ASN A 224 28.85 -7.57 -0.58
C ASN A 224 29.37 -9.03 -0.51
N PRO A 225 28.52 -10.06 -0.63
CA PRO A 225 28.94 -11.47 -0.45
C PRO A 225 29.86 -11.98 -1.58
N GLY A 226 30.24 -11.11 -2.53
CA GLY A 226 31.19 -11.40 -3.61
C GLY A 226 32.66 -11.10 -3.32
N GLN A 227 33.02 -10.46 -2.19
CA GLN A 227 34.44 -10.11 -1.92
C GLN A 227 35.21 -11.09 -1.03
N GLU A 228 34.57 -11.95 -0.24
CA GLU A 228 35.31 -12.94 0.57
C GLU A 228 35.90 -14.09 -0.25
N LYS A 229 35.29 -14.46 -1.39
CA LYS A 229 35.77 -15.59 -2.21
C LYS A 229 37.06 -15.32 -3.00
N LYS A 230 37.51 -14.07 -3.06
CA LYS A 230 38.79 -13.70 -3.71
C LYS A 230 39.98 -13.68 -2.75
N ARG A 231 39.76 -13.58 -1.43
CA ARG A 231 40.87 -13.56 -0.44
C ARG A 231 41.37 -14.96 -0.05
N SER A 232 40.54 -15.99 -0.15
CA SER A 232 40.90 -17.37 0.24
C SER A 232 41.56 -18.21 -0.87
N ARG A 233 41.77 -17.65 -2.07
CA ARG A 233 42.45 -18.34 -3.20
C ARG A 233 43.88 -17.85 -3.48
N GLN A 234 44.40 -16.93 -2.68
CA GLN A 234 45.79 -16.45 -2.80
C GLN A 234 46.53 -16.67 -1.48
N LEU A 235 46.78 -17.93 -1.14
CA LEU A 235 47.86 -18.32 -0.23
C LEU A 235 48.76 -19.27 -1.04
N PRO A 236 49.94 -18.83 -1.50
CA PRO A 236 50.90 -19.75 -2.06
C PRO A 236 51.41 -20.67 -0.95
N LEU A 237 51.29 -21.97 -1.19
CA LEU A 237 52.03 -23.03 -0.52
C LEU A 237 53.53 -22.68 -0.53
N LEU A 238 54.04 -22.18 0.60
CA LEU A 238 55.48 -22.12 0.84
C LEU A 238 55.89 -23.47 1.43
N LYS A 239 56.65 -24.20 0.61
CA LYS A 239 57.32 -25.46 0.93
C LYS A 239 58.07 -25.35 2.26
N SER A 240 57.80 -26.31 3.13
CA SER A 240 58.78 -26.85 4.07
C SER A 240 59.83 -27.63 3.28
N GLU A 241 61.09 -27.20 3.32
CA GLU A 241 62.25 -28.07 3.15
C GLU A 241 63.49 -27.39 3.75
N GLN A 242 63.94 -27.99 4.87
CA GLN A 242 65.26 -28.00 5.54
C GLN A 242 65.16 -27.69 7.03
#